data_AF-A0AAN8TUR5-F1
#
_entry.id   AF-A0AAN8TUR5-F1
#
_cell.length_a   1.000
_cell.length_b   1.000
_cell.length_c   1.000
_cell.angle_alpha   90.00
_cell.angle_beta   90.00
_cell.angle_gamma   90.00
#
_symmetry.space_group_name_H-M   'P 1'
#
loop_
_entity.id
_entity.type
_entity.pdbx_description
1 polymer ?
#
loop_
_entity_poly.entity_id
_entity_poly.type
_entity_poly.pdbx_seq_one_letter_code
_entity_poly.pdbx_strand_id
1 'polypeptide(L)'
;MLEEIRRKLMTRTVDMVKFADTWICDIAPMARLMLEENKEKARAYKVLWNADVGFEIGEGQYRHTVNLTNRVYSCRTWQLRGIPCQHAISALYHI
;
A
#
# COMPACT_ATOMS: atom_id res chain seq x y z
N MET A 1 -8.50 22.89 28.31
CA MET A 1 -7.85 21.68 27.77
C MET A 1 -8.68 21.03 26.66
N LEU A 2 -9.93 20.58 26.92
CA LEU A 2 -10.78 19.98 25.88
C LEU A 2 -11.13 20.94 24.74
N GLU A 3 -11.39 22.21 25.05
CA GLU A 3 -11.70 23.22 24.04
C GLU A 3 -10.54 23.51 23.07
N GLU A 4 -9.31 23.41 23.56
CA GLU A 4 -8.13 23.58 22.72
C GLU A 4 -7.92 22.38 21.79
N ILE A 5 -8.18 21.16 22.27
CA ILE A 5 -8.18 19.94 21.45
C ILE A 5 -9.26 20.04 20.37
N ARG A 6 -10.49 20.44 20.74
CA ARG A 6 -11.61 20.63 19.81
C ARG A 6 -11.23 21.60 18.70
N ARG A 7 -10.66 22.76 19.06
CA ARG A 7 -10.20 23.77 18.10
C ARG A 7 -9.12 23.20 17.16
N LYS A 8 -8.11 22.50 17.69
CA LYS A 8 -7.06 21.87 16.87
C LYS A 8 -7.61 20.86 15.87
N LEU A 9 -8.57 20.02 16.30
CA LEU A 9 -9.21 19.05 15.42
C LEU A 9 -10.05 19.72 14.31
N MET A 10 -10.80 20.77 14.64
CA MET A 10 -11.55 21.53 13.64
C MET A 10 -10.63 22.19 12.62
N THR A 11 -9.58 22.90 13.06
CA THR A 11 -8.61 23.51 12.15
C THR A 11 -7.97 22.46 11.24
N ARG A 12 -7.50 21.34 11.82
CA ARG A 12 -6.92 20.23 11.04
C ARG A 12 -7.91 19.68 10.01
N THR A 13 -9.19 19.55 10.36
CA THR A 13 -10.22 19.04 9.45
C THR A 13 -10.41 19.99 8.26
N VAL A 14 -10.49 21.30 8.51
CA VAL A 14 -10.60 22.32 7.45
C VAL A 14 -9.38 22.31 6.55
N ASP A 15 -8.17 22.21 7.12
CA ASP A 15 -6.93 22.15 6.35
C ASP A 15 -6.85 20.90 5.48
N MET A 16 -7.30 19.75 6.00
CA MET A 16 -7.36 18.49 5.25
C MET A 16 -8.37 18.53 4.10
N VAL A 17 -9.53 19.18 4.28
CA VAL A 17 -10.52 19.38 3.20
C VAL A 17 -9.94 20.27 2.11
N LYS A 18 -9.37 21.43 2.48
CA LYS A 18 -8.71 22.32 1.51
C LYS A 18 -7.58 21.63 0.76
N PHE A 19 -6.82 20.79 1.45
CA PHE A 19 -5.79 19.97 0.80
C PHE A 19 -6.40 18.95 -0.17
N ALA A 20 -7.50 18.30 0.20
CA ALA A 20 -8.21 17.37 -0.68
C ALA A 20 -8.73 18.06 -1.96
N ASP A 21 -9.19 19.31 -1.86
CA ASP A 21 -9.64 20.09 -3.02
C ASP A 21 -8.52 20.36 -4.04
N THR A 22 -7.25 20.26 -3.63
CA THR A 22 -6.10 20.39 -4.55
C THR A 22 -5.75 19.10 -5.29
N TRP A 23 -6.43 17.98 -4.99
CA TRP A 23 -6.12 16.70 -5.60
C TRP A 23 -6.51 16.69 -7.08
N ILE A 24 -5.61 16.18 -7.92
CA ILE A 24 -5.80 16.08 -9.37
C ILE A 24 -6.51 14.76 -9.74
N CYS A 25 -6.57 13.81 -8.81
CA CYS A 25 -7.18 12.50 -9.00
C CYS A 25 -7.79 11.98 -7.70
N ASP A 26 -8.57 10.91 -7.80
CA ASP A 26 -9.28 10.29 -6.67
C ASP A 26 -8.37 9.64 -5.61
N ILE A 27 -7.05 9.59 -5.87
CA ILE A 27 -6.06 8.99 -4.97
C ILE A 27 -5.28 10.11 -4.27
N ALA A 28 -5.21 10.03 -2.94
CA ALA A 28 -4.41 10.93 -2.13
C ALA A 28 -2.95 11.00 -2.63
N PRO A 29 -2.34 12.20 -2.77
CA PRO A 29 -0.98 12.35 -3.29
C PRO A 29 0.05 11.48 -2.56
N MET A 30 -0.07 11.38 -1.23
CA MET A 30 0.82 10.56 -0.41
C MET A 30 0.63 9.05 -0.65
N ALA A 31 -0.61 8.60 -0.84
CA ALA A 31 -0.89 7.21 -1.16
C ALA A 31 -0.39 6.85 -2.56
N ARG A 32 -0.55 7.76 -3.52
CA ARG A 32 -0.02 7.63 -4.87
C ARG A 32 1.50 7.55 -4.88
N LEU A 33 2.19 8.44 -4.16
CA LEU A 33 3.65 8.42 -4.04
C LEU A 33 4.15 7.08 -3.51
N MET A 34 3.57 6.61 -2.40
CA MET A 34 3.90 5.31 -1.80
C MET A 34 3.65 4.15 -2.77
N LEU A 35 2.55 4.20 -3.53
CA LEU A 35 2.22 3.19 -4.51
C LEU A 35 3.25 3.17 -5.65
N GLU A 36 3.63 4.33 -6.21
CA GLU A 36 4.64 4.41 -7.27
C GLU A 36 6.02 3.95 -6.78
N GLU A 37 6.44 4.31 -5.57
CA GLU A 37 7.68 3.78 -4.97
C GLU A 37 7.64 2.24 -4.85
N ASN A 38 6.51 1.68 -4.39
CA ASN A 38 6.37 0.24 -4.29
C ASN A 38 6.34 -0.45 -5.66
N LYS A 39 5.81 0.21 -6.71
CA LYS A 39 5.84 -0.28 -8.09
C LYS A 39 7.27 -0.34 -8.61
N GLU A 40 8.08 0.67 -8.34
CA GLU A 40 9.50 0.66 -8.75
C GLU A 40 10.28 -0.45 -8.05
N LYS A 41 10.07 -0.65 -6.74
CA LYS A 41 10.70 -1.76 -5.99
C LYS A 41 10.23 -3.13 -6.48
N ALA A 42 8.95 -3.27 -6.82
CA ALA A 42 8.38 -4.53 -7.30
C ALA A 42 9.11 -5.09 -8.53
N ARG A 43 9.65 -4.22 -9.39
CA ARG A 43 10.40 -4.63 -10.60
C ARG A 43 11.66 -5.45 -10.30
N ALA A 44 12.21 -5.34 -9.09
CA ALA A 44 13.44 -6.02 -8.71
C ALA A 44 13.23 -7.49 -8.27
N TYR A 45 11.99 -7.90 -8.01
CA TYR A 45 11.72 -9.20 -7.41
C TYR A 45 11.36 -10.26 -8.45
N LYS A 46 11.86 -11.48 -8.22
CA LYS A 46 11.41 -12.67 -8.95
C LYS A 46 10.17 -13.23 -8.28
N VAL A 47 9.17 -13.52 -9.09
CA VAL A 47 7.91 -14.14 -8.68
C VAL A 47 7.90 -15.58 -9.16
N LEU A 48 7.58 -16.50 -8.25
CA LEU A 48 7.43 -17.92 -8.53
C LEU A 48 6.00 -18.32 -8.19
N TRP A 49 5.35 -19.06 -9.08
CA TRP A 49 4.03 -19.62 -8.79
C TRP A 49 4.15 -20.79 -7.82
N ASN A 50 3.30 -20.86 -6.80
CA ASN A 50 3.38 -21.87 -5.74
C ASN A 50 2.64 -23.18 -6.06
N ALA A 51 2.27 -23.41 -7.32
CA ALA A 51 1.48 -24.55 -7.79
C ALA A 51 0.03 -24.65 -7.28
N ASP A 52 -0.49 -23.59 -6.65
CA ASP A 52 -1.87 -23.52 -6.13
C ASP A 52 -2.40 -22.07 -6.24
N VAL A 53 -2.81 -21.46 -5.12
CA VAL A 53 -3.51 -20.16 -5.07
C VAL A 53 -2.61 -18.94 -4.86
N GLY A 54 -1.28 -19.09 -4.90
CA GLY A 54 -0.38 -18.03 -4.49
C GLY A 54 0.94 -17.92 -5.25
N PHE A 55 1.68 -16.88 -4.89
CA PHE A 55 3.00 -16.59 -5.41
C PHE A 55 4.01 -16.53 -4.27
N GLU A 56 5.20 -17.05 -4.52
CA GLU A 56 6.38 -16.86 -3.69
C GLU A 56 7.26 -15.79 -4.33
N ILE A 57 7.64 -14.79 -3.55
CA ILE A 57 8.43 -13.64 -4.00
C ILE A 57 9.73 -13.62 -3.23
N GLY A 58 10.84 -13.71 -3.96
CA GLY A 58 12.17 -13.67 -3.37
C GLY A 58 12.65 -12.25 -3.16
N GLU A 59 13.02 -11.90 -1.92
CA GLU A 59 13.66 -10.65 -1.53
C GLU A 59 14.97 -10.95 -0.79
N GLY A 60 16.07 -11.06 -1.54
CA GLY A 60 17.36 -11.46 -0.97
C GLY A 60 17.30 -12.85 -0.33
N GLN A 61 17.52 -12.93 0.98
CA GLN A 61 17.41 -14.18 1.75
C GLN A 61 15.98 -14.47 2.23
N TYR A 62 15.07 -13.50 2.13
CA TYR A 62 13.69 -13.63 2.57
C TYR A 62 12.78 -14.07 1.43
N ARG A 63 11.73 -14.80 1.79
CA ARG A 63 10.68 -15.25 0.88
C ARG A 63 9.34 -14.80 1.42
N HIS A 64 8.56 -14.19 0.56
CA HIS A 64 7.23 -13.71 0.88
C HIS A 64 6.18 -14.49 0.10
N THR A 65 5.15 -14.96 0.79
CA THR A 65 4.02 -15.63 0.16
C THR A 65 2.87 -14.66 0.00
N VAL A 66 2.28 -14.67 -1.19
CA VAL A 66 1.17 -13.79 -1.57
C VAL A 66 0.04 -14.65 -2.11
N ASN A 67 -1.08 -14.67 -1.39
CA ASN A 67 -2.31 -15.29 -1.84
C ASN A 67 -3.29 -14.19 -2.24
N LEU A 68 -3.48 -14.01 -3.54
CA LEU A 68 -4.33 -12.96 -4.10
C LEU A 68 -5.82 -13.27 -3.94
N THR A 69 -6.21 -14.55 -3.97
CA THR A 69 -7.59 -15.02 -3.80
C THR A 69 -8.13 -14.67 -2.41
N ASN A 70 -7.39 -15.04 -1.37
CA ASN A 70 -7.76 -14.79 0.02
C ASN A 70 -7.30 -13.43 0.53
N ARG A 71 -6.58 -12.65 -0.29
CA ARG A 71 -5.95 -11.36 0.06
C ARG A 71 -5.08 -11.47 1.32
N VAL A 72 -4.29 -12.54 1.40
CA VAL A 72 -3.36 -12.80 2.51
C VAL A 72 -1.93 -12.67 2.01
N TYR A 73 -1.15 -11.83 2.70
CA TYR A 73 0.24 -11.54 2.34
C TYR A 73 1.13 -11.77 3.56
N SER A 74 2.23 -12.52 3.42
CA SER A 74 3.11 -12.80 4.56
C SER A 74 3.77 -11.54 5.12
N CYS A 75 4.00 -10.53 4.28
CA CYS A 75 4.56 -9.24 4.70
C CYS A 75 3.59 -8.37 5.50
N ARG A 76 2.27 -8.65 5.45
CA ARG A 76 1.18 -7.92 6.12
C ARG A 76 1.01 -6.43 5.82
N THR A 77 1.94 -5.83 5.09
CA THR A 77 1.96 -4.39 4.79
C THR A 77 0.69 -3.90 4.13
N TRP A 78 0.16 -4.64 3.13
CA TRP A 78 -1.07 -4.23 2.47
C TRP A 78 -2.28 -4.32 3.42
N GLN A 79 -2.38 -5.38 4.22
CA GLN A 79 -3.48 -5.52 5.19
C GLN A 79 -3.45 -4.43 6.26
N LEU A 80 -2.27 -3.93 6.64
CA LEU A 80 -2.13 -2.88 7.66
C LEU A 80 -2.32 -1.47 7.09
N ARG A 81 -1.80 -1.20 5.89
CA ARG A 81 -1.77 0.16 5.31
C ARG A 81 -2.90 0.43 4.32
N GLY A 82 -3.57 -0.60 3.81
CA GLY A 82 -4.55 -0.49 2.73
C GLY A 82 -3.94 -0.20 1.34
N ILE A 83 -2.63 0.05 1.26
CA ILE A 83 -1.90 0.31 0.01
C ILE A 83 -1.11 -0.95 -0.37
N PRO A 84 -1.18 -1.43 -1.64
CA PRO A 84 -0.38 -2.54 -2.10
C PRO A 84 1.12 -2.33 -1.82
N CYS A 85 1.75 -3.34 -1.23
CA CYS A 85 3.20 -3.36 -1.06
C CYS A 85 3.90 -3.89 -2.31
N GLN A 86 5.21 -3.72 -2.39
CA GLN A 86 6.04 -4.23 -3.48
C GLN A 86 5.83 -5.72 -3.78
N HIS A 87 5.64 -6.57 -2.75
CA HIS A 87 5.36 -7.99 -2.93
C HIS A 87 3.99 -8.22 -3.58
N ALA A 88 2.96 -7.57 -3.05
CA ALA A 88 1.62 -7.68 -3.62
C ALA A 88 1.56 -7.19 -5.07
N ILE A 89 2.24 -6.08 -5.37
CA ILE A 89 2.34 -5.53 -6.73
C ILE A 89 3.08 -6.50 -7.66
N SER A 90 4.18 -7.09 -7.19
CA SER A 90 4.93 -8.07 -7.98
C SER A 90 4.04 -9.25 -8.39
N ALA A 91 3.26 -9.77 -7.45
CA ALA A 91 2.28 -10.84 -7.72
C ALA A 91 1.17 -10.39 -8.67
N LEU A 92 0.64 -9.17 -8.50
CA LEU A 92 -0.41 -8.61 -9.39
C LEU A 92 0.07 -8.42 -10.83
N TYR A 93 1.34 -8.10 -11.05
CA TYR A 93 1.93 -8.00 -12.39
C TYR A 93 2.14 -9.36 -13.08
N HIS A 94 1.98 -10.47 -12.36
CA HIS A 94 2.15 -11.83 -12.89
C HIS A 94 0.81 -12.57 -13.10
N ILE A 95 -0.33 -11.88 -12.94
CA ILE A 95 -1.64 -12.33 -13.41
C ILE A 95 -1.83 -11.83 -14.85
#